data_AF-A0A7R9Y9I5-F1
#
_entry.id   AF-A0A7R9Y9I5-F1
#
_cell.length_a   1.000
_cell.length_b   1.000
_cell.length_c   1.000
_cell.angle_alpha   90.00
_cell.angle_beta   90.00
_cell.angle_gamma   90.00
#
_symmetry.space_group_name_H-M   'P 1'
#
loop_
_entity.id
_entity.type
_entity.pdbx_description
1 polymer ?
#
loop_
_entity_poly.entity_id
_entity_poly.type
_entity_poly.pdbx_seq_one_letter_code
_entity_poly.pdbx_strand_id
1 'polypeptide(L)'
;ASASASASVSASSTRSQKSAIVDFLSADQSRTWILDICLDYFFCENPFAQILSEFCSSDCQEDMDYFFRSPLYRRDATGMMPPSARIASAEGFQQAVAALKSADRGDAAMLADRLRKFYGEDVQVERLERFLRFLLEQDPQRRRKILWVNHCVHLPRRRAERPEMRRSLERVKEALERVARQGNSPPALITIARSAEDGYCPAEQADWLQAELLQILKGVYGALDVELYNNELS
;
A
#
# COMPACT_ATOMS: atom_id res chain seq x y z
N ALA A 1 -27.91 -0.38 -53.59
CA ALA A 1 -28.28 -0.87 -52.25
C ALA A 1 -27.02 -0.99 -51.42
N SER A 2 -26.78 -0.06 -50.50
CA SER A 2 -25.71 -0.13 -49.50
C SER A 2 -26.22 0.54 -48.24
N ALA A 3 -26.67 -0.26 -47.27
CA ALA A 3 -27.09 0.23 -45.96
C ALA A 3 -25.87 0.24 -45.03
N SER A 4 -25.49 1.44 -44.59
CA SER A 4 -24.59 1.70 -43.48
C SER A 4 -25.37 1.50 -42.19
N ALA A 5 -24.92 0.59 -41.32
CA ALA A 5 -25.43 0.43 -39.97
C ALA A 5 -24.41 1.04 -38.99
N SER A 6 -24.68 2.26 -38.57
CA SER A 6 -24.00 2.93 -37.46
C SER A 6 -24.62 2.46 -36.14
N ALA A 7 -23.87 1.67 -35.36
CA ALA A 7 -24.23 1.32 -34.00
C ALA A 7 -23.79 2.43 -33.04
N SER A 8 -24.75 3.11 -32.41
CA SER A 8 -24.54 4.11 -31.37
C SER A 8 -24.27 3.44 -30.02
N VAL A 9 -23.11 3.69 -29.43
CA VAL A 9 -22.75 3.22 -28.07
C VAL A 9 -23.29 4.23 -27.05
N SER A 10 -24.17 3.76 -26.16
CA SER A 10 -24.88 4.53 -25.16
C SER A 10 -24.09 4.71 -23.85
N ALA A 11 -23.71 5.95 -23.55
CA ALA A 11 -22.99 6.41 -22.36
C ALA A 11 -23.82 6.37 -21.04
N SER A 12 -24.88 5.56 -20.94
CA SER A 12 -25.84 5.62 -19.80
C SER A 12 -25.54 4.63 -18.66
N SER A 13 -24.62 3.68 -18.85
CA SER A 13 -24.46 2.53 -17.94
C SER A 13 -23.72 2.84 -16.62
N THR A 14 -22.74 3.75 -16.64
CA THR A 14 -21.81 3.94 -15.51
C THR A 14 -22.40 4.76 -14.35
N ARG A 15 -23.39 5.63 -14.62
CA ARG A 15 -24.02 6.46 -13.58
C ARG A 15 -25.03 5.70 -12.71
N SER A 16 -25.60 4.61 -13.24
CA SER A 16 -26.59 3.77 -12.54
C SER A 16 -25.94 2.80 -11.55
N GLN A 17 -24.70 2.37 -11.79
CA GLN A 17 -24.00 1.34 -10.99
C GLN A 17 -23.49 1.88 -9.66
N LYS A 18 -22.98 3.13 -9.61
CA LYS A 18 -22.54 3.76 -8.36
C LYS A 18 -23.68 3.96 -7.37
N SER A 19 -24.90 4.23 -7.85
CA SER A 19 -26.10 4.32 -6.99
C SER A 19 -26.40 2.99 -6.34
N ALA A 20 -26.40 1.89 -7.11
CA ALA A 20 -26.74 0.56 -6.62
C ALA A 20 -25.79 0.06 -5.53
N ILE A 21 -24.48 0.33 -5.64
CA ILE A 21 -23.49 -0.04 -4.60
C ILE A 21 -23.74 0.75 -3.31
N VAL A 22 -24.03 2.05 -3.43
CA VAL A 22 -24.31 2.93 -2.27
C VAL A 22 -25.63 2.52 -1.59
N ASP A 23 -26.65 2.20 -2.37
CA ASP A 23 -27.95 1.76 -1.87
C ASP A 23 -27.83 0.39 -1.17
N PHE A 24 -27.00 -0.52 -1.69
CA PHE A 24 -26.70 -1.82 -1.07
C PHE A 24 -25.95 -1.71 0.26
N LEU A 25 -24.94 -0.84 0.36
CA LEU A 25 -24.18 -0.61 1.59
C LEU A 25 -24.98 0.09 2.69
N SER A 26 -26.13 0.68 2.35
CA SER A 26 -26.95 1.48 3.27
C SER A 26 -28.00 0.67 4.04
N ALA A 27 -28.24 -0.61 3.68
CA ALA A 27 -29.38 -1.37 4.17
C ALA A 27 -29.19 -2.08 5.53
N ASP A 28 -27.95 -2.41 5.95
CA ASP A 28 -27.66 -2.96 7.29
C ASP A 28 -26.19 -2.73 7.69
N GLN A 29 -25.91 -1.56 8.27
CA GLN A 29 -24.55 -1.13 8.62
C GLN A 29 -23.94 -1.88 9.81
N SER A 30 -24.70 -2.73 10.51
CA SER A 30 -24.27 -3.27 11.80
C SER A 30 -23.24 -4.41 11.67
N ARG A 31 -23.05 -4.97 10.47
CA ARG A 31 -22.12 -6.11 10.20
C ARG A 31 -21.52 -6.16 8.78
N THR A 32 -21.73 -5.14 7.95
CA THR A 32 -21.19 -5.13 6.58
C THR A 32 -19.80 -4.51 6.52
N TRP A 33 -18.87 -5.21 5.89
CA TRP A 33 -17.51 -4.72 5.66
C TRP A 33 -17.09 -4.95 4.21
N ILE A 34 -16.08 -4.19 3.77
CA ILE A 34 -15.51 -4.27 2.42
C ILE A 34 -14.12 -4.89 2.54
N LEU A 35 -13.84 -5.89 1.71
CA LEU A 35 -12.52 -6.50 1.59
C LEU A 35 -11.82 -5.92 0.37
N ASP A 36 -10.75 -5.15 0.58
CA ASP A 36 -9.91 -4.63 -0.49
C ASP A 36 -8.59 -5.40 -0.59
N ILE A 37 -8.25 -5.89 -1.78
CA ILE A 37 -7.05 -6.69 -2.02
C ILE A 37 -6.25 -6.12 -3.19
N CYS A 38 -5.07 -5.57 -2.91
CA CYS A 38 -4.11 -5.19 -3.96
C CYS A 38 -3.25 -6.38 -4.38
N LEU A 39 -3.17 -6.67 -5.68
CA LEU A 39 -2.35 -7.78 -6.18
C LEU A 39 -0.85 -7.55 -5.98
N ASP A 40 -0.42 -6.30 -5.84
CA ASP A 40 0.96 -5.94 -5.52
C ASP A 40 1.43 -6.56 -4.20
N TYR A 41 0.51 -6.91 -3.30
CA TYR A 41 0.86 -7.63 -2.07
C TYR A 41 1.61 -8.94 -2.35
N PHE A 42 1.22 -9.66 -3.40
CA PHE A 42 1.80 -10.96 -3.75
C PHE A 42 3.06 -10.81 -4.60
N PHE A 43 3.08 -9.79 -5.45
CA PHE A 43 4.17 -9.51 -6.37
C PHE A 43 4.44 -8.01 -6.33
N CYS A 44 5.52 -7.62 -5.64
CA CYS A 44 5.98 -6.24 -5.67
C CYS A 44 7.49 -6.22 -5.86
N GLU A 45 7.93 -5.47 -6.87
CA GLU A 45 9.27 -4.90 -6.92
C GLU A 45 9.17 -3.45 -6.45
N ASN A 46 9.98 -3.07 -5.47
CA ASN A 46 10.07 -1.67 -5.06
C ASN A 46 10.53 -0.82 -6.27
N PRO A 47 9.68 0.02 -6.88
CA PRO A 47 10.05 0.78 -8.07
C PRO A 47 11.11 1.84 -7.78
N PHE A 48 11.39 2.08 -6.49
CA PHE A 48 12.40 3.02 -6.02
C PHE A 48 13.70 2.33 -5.64
N ALA A 49 13.81 1.00 -5.73
CA ALA A 49 15.05 0.29 -5.42
C ALA A 49 16.24 0.82 -6.25
N GLN A 50 16.00 1.13 -7.53
CA GLN A 50 17.00 1.73 -8.41
C GLN A 50 17.31 3.19 -8.04
N ILE A 51 16.28 4.00 -7.77
CA ILE A 51 16.43 5.38 -7.32
C ILE A 51 17.26 5.43 -6.03
N LEU A 52 17.03 4.49 -5.11
CA LEU A 52 17.79 4.39 -3.87
C LEU A 52 19.24 4.01 -4.10
N SER A 53 19.52 3.06 -4.99
CA SER A 53 20.89 2.67 -5.29
C SER A 53 21.69 3.77 -6.01
N GLU A 54 21.00 4.67 -6.73
CA GLU A 54 21.63 5.84 -7.36
C GLU A 54 22.03 6.93 -6.36
N PHE A 55 21.26 7.11 -5.27
CA PHE A 55 21.46 8.23 -4.34
C PHE A 55 22.15 7.87 -3.03
N CYS A 56 22.18 6.59 -2.66
CA CYS A 56 22.41 6.18 -1.28
C CYS A 56 23.27 4.91 -1.24
N SER A 57 24.40 5.00 -0.52
CA SER A 57 25.25 3.84 -0.22
C SER A 57 24.49 2.79 0.61
N SER A 58 25.06 1.59 0.78
CA SER A 58 24.49 0.55 1.66
C SER A 58 24.14 1.10 3.04
N ASP A 59 25.09 1.80 3.67
CA ASP A 59 24.95 2.32 5.04
C ASP A 59 23.84 3.37 5.12
N CYS A 60 23.78 4.24 4.11
CA CYS A 60 22.71 5.22 3.96
C CYS A 60 21.34 4.54 3.81
N GLN A 61 21.26 3.43 3.07
CA GLN A 61 20.00 2.72 2.86
C GLN A 61 19.54 2.04 4.14
N GLU A 62 20.45 1.49 4.93
CA GLU A 62 20.11 0.93 6.23
C GLU A 62 19.62 2.02 7.20
N ASP A 63 20.25 3.19 7.19
CA ASP A 63 19.83 4.35 7.99
C ASP A 63 18.46 4.88 7.56
N MET A 64 18.20 4.91 6.25
CA MET A 64 16.89 5.24 5.71
C MET A 64 15.83 4.21 6.09
N ASP A 65 16.14 2.92 5.98
CA ASP A 65 15.25 1.82 6.39
C ASP A 65 14.93 1.95 7.88
N TYR A 66 15.94 2.23 8.71
CA TYR A 66 15.74 2.53 10.12
C TYR A 66 14.84 3.75 10.33
N PHE A 67 15.14 4.86 9.66
CA PHE A 67 14.39 6.11 9.78
C PHE A 67 12.91 5.90 9.45
N PHE A 68 12.56 5.23 8.36
CA PHE A 68 11.17 5.12 7.95
C PHE A 68 10.42 3.90 8.51
N ARG A 69 11.11 2.82 8.94
CA ARG A 69 10.46 1.60 9.45
C ARG A 69 10.36 1.57 10.98
N SER A 70 11.27 2.23 11.68
CA SER A 70 11.33 2.19 13.14
C SER A 70 10.36 3.10 13.91
N PRO A 71 9.60 4.05 13.32
CA PRO A 71 8.56 4.75 14.07
C PRO A 71 7.56 3.78 14.71
N LEU A 72 7.17 4.05 15.96
CA LEU A 72 6.31 3.22 16.81
C LEU A 72 5.01 2.82 16.12
N TYR A 73 4.39 3.77 15.40
CA TYR A 73 3.13 3.54 14.70
C TYR A 73 3.22 2.48 13.59
N ARG A 74 4.44 2.17 13.12
CA ARG A 74 4.72 1.11 12.13
C ARG A 74 5.21 -0.18 12.78
N ARG A 75 5.96 -0.09 13.88
CA ARG A 75 6.49 -1.25 14.62
C ARG A 75 5.42 -2.00 15.39
N ASP A 76 4.41 -1.31 15.90
CA ASP A 76 3.34 -1.92 16.67
C ASP A 76 2.32 -2.64 15.78
N ALA A 77 2.76 -3.77 15.24
CA ALA A 77 1.89 -4.78 14.65
C ALA A 77 1.08 -5.55 15.73
N THR A 78 1.37 -5.31 17.01
CA THR A 78 0.89 -6.10 18.16
C THR A 78 -0.35 -5.54 18.84
N GLY A 79 -0.83 -4.36 18.45
CA GLY A 79 -2.07 -3.77 18.97
C GLY A 79 -1.95 -3.20 20.38
N MET A 80 -0.73 -2.93 20.85
CA MET A 80 -0.52 -2.31 22.17
C MET A 80 -0.92 -0.82 22.18
N MET A 81 -0.84 -0.16 21.02
CA MET A 81 -1.24 1.22 20.79
C MET A 81 -2.68 1.27 20.28
N PRO A 82 -3.56 2.04 20.95
CA PRO A 82 -4.91 2.27 20.45
C PRO A 82 -4.90 2.85 19.02
N PRO A 83 -5.86 2.50 18.15
CA PRO A 83 -5.89 2.99 16.76
C PRO A 83 -5.80 4.51 16.63
N SER A 84 -6.47 5.27 17.51
CA SER A 84 -6.43 6.73 17.53
C SER A 84 -5.04 7.29 17.84
N ALA A 85 -4.32 6.70 18.82
CA ALA A 85 -2.95 7.08 19.14
C ALA A 85 -1.98 6.74 17.99
N ARG A 86 -2.22 5.62 17.30
CA ARG A 86 -1.43 5.23 16.12
C ARG A 86 -1.61 6.21 14.97
N ILE A 87 -2.84 6.64 14.70
CA ILE A 87 -3.16 7.67 13.70
C ILE A 87 -2.46 9.00 14.05
N ALA A 88 -2.65 9.50 15.28
CA ALA A 88 -2.03 10.75 15.71
C ALA A 88 -0.49 10.71 15.64
N SER A 89 0.12 9.57 16.01
CA SER A 89 1.57 9.36 15.88
C SER A 89 2.02 9.38 14.41
N ALA A 90 1.28 8.73 13.52
CA ALA A 90 1.56 8.72 12.09
C ALA A 90 1.46 10.13 11.48
N GLU A 91 0.41 10.88 11.80
CA GLU A 91 0.21 12.26 11.34
C GLU A 91 1.33 13.18 11.84
N GLY A 92 1.67 13.10 13.13
CA GLY A 92 2.77 13.87 13.71
C GLY A 92 4.12 13.56 13.06
N PHE A 93 4.39 12.28 12.78
CA PHE A 93 5.59 11.88 12.07
C PHE A 93 5.60 12.42 10.63
N GLN A 94 4.49 12.31 9.90
CA GLN A 94 4.37 12.85 8.54
C GLN A 94 4.57 14.36 8.49
N GLN A 95 4.03 15.10 9.46
CA GLN A 95 4.23 16.55 9.57
C GLN A 95 5.70 16.89 9.84
N ALA A 96 6.37 16.15 10.73
CA ALA A 96 7.80 16.32 10.99
C ALA A 96 8.66 16.02 9.74
N VAL A 97 8.32 14.97 9.00
CA VAL A 97 8.98 14.64 7.72
C VAL A 97 8.71 15.70 6.65
N ALA A 98 7.50 16.28 6.59
CA ALA A 98 7.18 17.35 5.66
C ALA A 98 8.04 18.60 5.87
N ALA A 99 8.35 18.93 7.14
CA ALA A 99 9.23 20.05 7.48
C ALA A 99 10.66 19.88 6.94
N LEU A 100 11.13 18.63 6.73
CA LEU A 100 12.46 18.35 6.18
C LEU A 100 12.62 18.87 4.74
N LYS A 101 11.52 19.05 4.00
CA LYS A 101 11.56 19.52 2.61
C LYS A 101 12.17 20.92 2.48
N SER A 102 12.06 21.75 3.51
CA SER A 102 12.54 23.14 3.54
C SER A 102 13.54 23.42 4.66
N ALA A 103 13.99 22.40 5.38
CA ALA A 103 14.94 22.56 6.49
C ALA A 103 16.36 22.86 6.01
N ASP A 104 17.12 23.58 6.85
CA ASP A 104 18.48 23.97 6.58
C ASP A 104 19.48 22.87 6.96
N ARG A 105 20.68 22.90 6.37
CA ARG A 105 21.74 21.92 6.62
C ARG A 105 22.14 21.81 8.10
N GLY A 106 22.05 22.90 8.85
CA GLY A 106 22.39 22.97 10.27
C GLY A 106 21.36 22.33 11.20
N ASP A 107 20.17 21.97 10.71
CA ASP A 107 19.04 21.59 11.56
C ASP A 107 19.06 20.11 12.00
N ALA A 108 20.01 19.30 11.52
CA ALA A 108 19.98 17.84 11.67
C ALA A 108 19.80 17.37 13.13
N ALA A 109 20.58 17.91 14.07
CA ALA A 109 20.51 17.53 15.48
C ALA A 109 19.18 17.95 16.13
N MET A 110 18.71 19.17 15.87
CA MET A 110 17.41 19.65 16.35
C MET A 110 16.27 18.79 15.80
N LEU A 111 16.32 18.42 14.52
CA LEU A 111 15.32 17.58 13.88
C LEU A 111 15.35 16.15 14.43
N ALA A 112 16.53 15.60 14.70
CA ALA A 112 16.68 14.29 15.34
C ALA A 112 16.02 14.28 16.73
N ASP A 113 16.27 15.31 17.55
CA ASP A 113 15.64 15.45 18.87
C ASP A 113 14.11 15.56 18.78
N ARG A 114 13.60 16.30 17.78
CA ARG A 114 12.15 16.40 17.54
C ARG A 114 11.53 15.08 17.07
N LEU A 115 12.27 14.29 16.30
CA LEU A 115 11.79 13.04 15.72
C LEU A 115 11.90 11.85 16.69
N ARG A 116 12.84 11.86 17.64
CA ARG A 116 13.10 10.71 18.53
C ARG A 116 11.86 10.22 19.29
N LYS A 117 10.95 11.12 19.65
CA LYS A 117 9.68 10.80 20.33
C LYS A 117 8.79 9.82 19.55
N PHE A 118 9.01 9.66 18.25
CA PHE A 118 8.26 8.72 17.42
C PHE A 118 8.86 7.30 17.38
N TYR A 119 10.06 7.06 17.95
CA TYR A 119 10.80 5.80 17.76
C TYR A 119 10.85 4.91 19.01
N GLY A 120 10.46 5.43 20.17
CA GLY A 120 10.52 4.71 21.45
C GLY A 120 11.84 4.94 22.21
N GLU A 121 11.98 4.27 23.35
CA GLU A 121 13.16 4.39 24.22
C GLU A 121 14.42 3.77 23.60
N ASP A 122 14.28 2.81 22.68
CA ASP A 122 15.38 2.13 21.98
C ASP A 122 15.86 2.88 20.73
N VAL A 123 15.55 4.17 20.62
CA VAL A 123 15.93 5.01 19.48
C VAL A 123 17.45 5.19 19.40
N GLN A 124 18.00 5.00 18.20
CA GLN A 124 19.40 5.27 17.86
C GLN A 124 19.48 6.70 17.31
N VAL A 125 19.63 7.67 18.21
CA VAL A 125 19.58 9.11 17.85
C VAL A 125 20.71 9.48 16.89
N GLU A 126 21.90 8.93 17.10
CA GLU A 126 23.06 9.15 16.24
C GLU A 126 22.78 8.68 14.80
N ARG A 127 22.02 7.60 14.66
CA ARG A 127 21.61 7.06 13.37
C ARG A 127 20.58 7.96 12.68
N LEU A 128 19.61 8.48 13.44
CA LEU A 128 18.66 9.48 12.94
C LEU A 128 19.39 10.73 12.46
N GLU A 129 20.31 11.24 13.28
CA GLU A 129 21.05 12.46 12.96
C GLU A 129 21.94 12.25 11.72
N ARG A 130 22.64 11.12 11.61
CA ARG A 130 23.46 10.78 10.44
C ARG A 130 22.63 10.77 9.16
N PHE A 131 21.45 10.13 9.18
CA PHE A 131 20.53 10.14 8.04
C PHE A 131 20.04 11.56 7.72
N LEU A 132 19.69 12.34 8.73
CA LEU A 132 19.22 13.71 8.55
C LEU A 132 20.30 14.62 7.96
N ARG A 133 21.56 14.50 8.40
CA ARG A 133 22.69 15.23 7.79
C ARG A 133 22.81 14.89 6.31
N PHE A 134 22.86 13.59 5.98
CA PHE A 134 22.89 13.13 4.59
C PHE A 134 21.73 13.71 3.76
N LEU A 135 20.51 13.66 4.29
CA LEU A 135 19.31 14.13 3.61
C LEU A 135 19.32 15.65 3.39
N LEU A 136 19.80 16.42 4.36
CA LEU A 136 19.85 17.88 4.31
C LEU A 136 20.98 18.38 3.41
N GLU A 137 22.04 17.61 3.23
CA GLU A 137 23.12 17.91 2.28
C GLU A 137 22.64 17.85 0.81
N GLN A 138 21.64 17.01 0.52
CA GLN A 138 21.09 16.84 -0.83
C GLN A 138 20.44 18.13 -1.35
N ASP A 139 20.46 18.28 -2.68
CA ASP A 139 19.66 19.31 -3.34
C ASP A 139 18.14 19.08 -3.12
N PRO A 140 17.30 20.12 -3.25
CA PRO A 140 15.87 20.01 -2.96
C PRO A 140 15.13 18.96 -3.81
N GLN A 141 15.56 18.67 -5.05
CA GLN A 141 14.90 17.69 -5.89
C GLN A 141 15.21 16.26 -5.43
N ARG A 142 16.49 15.96 -5.17
CA ARG A 142 16.90 14.66 -4.60
C ARG A 142 16.30 14.42 -3.23
N ARG A 143 16.31 15.44 -2.37
CA ARG A 143 15.69 15.38 -1.03
C ARG A 143 14.22 14.99 -1.13
N ARG A 144 13.46 15.62 -2.04
CA ARG A 144 12.05 15.28 -2.27
C ARG A 144 11.87 13.84 -2.73
N LYS A 145 12.72 13.34 -3.64
CA LYS A 145 12.68 11.94 -4.10
C LYS A 145 12.90 10.97 -2.93
N ILE A 146 13.96 11.17 -2.13
CA ILE A 146 14.27 10.31 -0.97
C ILE A 146 13.12 10.32 0.04
N LEU A 147 12.57 11.51 0.36
CA LEU A 147 11.44 11.64 1.29
C LEU A 147 10.17 10.97 0.77
N TRP A 148 9.96 10.94 -0.55
CA TRP A 148 8.83 10.28 -1.18
C TRP A 148 8.91 8.75 -1.03
N VAL A 149 10.13 8.18 -0.98
CA VAL A 149 10.35 6.73 -0.74
C VAL A 149 9.82 6.25 0.62
N ASN A 150 9.53 7.13 1.57
CA ASN A 150 8.86 6.79 2.84
C ASN A 150 7.63 5.86 2.66
N HIS A 151 6.89 6.03 1.57
CA HIS A 151 5.71 5.21 1.26
C HIS A 151 6.07 3.83 0.71
N CYS A 152 7.29 3.63 0.21
CA CYS A 152 7.70 2.42 -0.50
C CYS A 152 8.87 1.69 0.17
N VAL A 153 9.46 2.23 1.23
CA VAL A 153 10.60 1.65 1.96
C VAL A 153 10.32 0.22 2.46
N HIS A 154 9.05 -0.13 2.66
CA HIS A 154 8.62 -1.44 3.17
C HIS A 154 8.44 -2.47 2.05
N LEU A 155 8.45 -2.03 0.79
CA LEU A 155 8.27 -2.91 -0.35
C LEU A 155 9.51 -3.80 -0.54
N PRO A 156 9.33 -5.06 -0.98
CA PRO A 156 10.43 -5.95 -1.28
C PRO A 156 11.37 -5.34 -2.31
N ARG A 157 12.69 -5.44 -2.09
CA ARG A 157 13.70 -5.00 -3.05
C ARG A 157 13.80 -5.91 -4.28
N ARG A 158 13.25 -7.13 -4.18
CA ARG A 158 13.27 -8.15 -5.23
C ARG A 158 11.85 -8.59 -5.56
N ARG A 159 11.63 -8.97 -6.81
CA ARG A 159 10.39 -9.61 -7.26
C ARG A 159 10.17 -10.93 -6.54
N ALA A 160 8.93 -11.19 -6.16
CA ALA A 160 8.51 -12.49 -5.65
C ALA A 160 8.49 -13.53 -6.77
N GLU A 161 8.97 -14.72 -6.47
CA GLU A 161 8.90 -15.85 -7.41
C GLU A 161 7.58 -16.62 -7.28
N ARG A 162 7.19 -17.41 -8.30
CA ARG A 162 5.95 -18.19 -8.31
C ARG A 162 5.71 -19.01 -7.03
N PRO A 163 6.71 -19.72 -6.46
CA PRO A 163 6.51 -20.45 -5.21
C PRO A 163 6.25 -19.54 -4.00
N GLU A 164 6.85 -18.35 -3.97
CA GLU A 164 6.62 -17.34 -2.92
C GLU A 164 5.21 -16.79 -3.02
N MET A 165 4.76 -16.41 -4.22
CA MET A 165 3.41 -15.95 -4.47
C MET A 165 2.36 -16.98 -4.02
N ARG A 166 2.55 -18.26 -4.35
CA ARG A 166 1.66 -19.35 -3.89
C ARG A 166 1.59 -19.44 -2.37
N ARG A 167 2.73 -19.34 -1.68
CA ARG A 167 2.74 -19.34 -0.21
C ARG A 167 1.99 -18.15 0.37
N SER A 168 2.12 -16.97 -0.25
CA SER A 168 1.38 -15.77 0.17
C SER A 168 -0.13 -15.92 -0.08
N LEU A 169 -0.55 -16.51 -1.20
CA LEU A 169 -1.95 -16.84 -1.48
C LEU A 169 -2.53 -17.81 -0.43
N GLU A 170 -1.80 -18.86 -0.07
CA GLU A 170 -2.26 -19.81 0.96
C GLU A 170 -2.44 -19.12 2.31
N ARG A 171 -1.53 -18.22 2.70
CA ARG A 171 -1.67 -17.43 3.94
C ARG A 171 -2.90 -16.53 3.92
N VAL A 172 -3.23 -15.92 2.77
CA VAL A 172 -4.45 -15.13 2.61
C VAL A 172 -5.68 -16.02 2.74
N LYS A 173 -5.70 -17.18 2.09
CA LYS A 173 -6.78 -18.16 2.24
C LYS A 173 -6.99 -18.56 3.70
N GLU A 174 -5.94 -18.97 4.41
CA GLU A 174 -6.01 -19.32 5.83
C GLU A 174 -6.56 -18.17 6.70
N ALA A 175 -6.17 -16.93 6.40
CA ALA A 175 -6.66 -15.75 7.09
C ALA A 175 -8.15 -15.49 6.83
N LEU A 176 -8.59 -15.56 5.58
CA LEU A 176 -9.99 -15.37 5.20
C LEU A 176 -10.88 -16.45 5.80
N GLU A 177 -10.45 -17.71 5.77
CA GLU A 177 -11.15 -18.81 6.42
C GLU A 177 -11.26 -18.60 7.94
N ARG A 178 -10.19 -18.09 8.58
CA ARG A 178 -10.23 -17.76 10.02
C ARG A 178 -11.28 -16.68 10.31
N VAL A 179 -11.32 -15.62 9.49
CA VAL A 179 -12.32 -14.55 9.62
C VAL A 179 -13.74 -15.11 9.45
N ALA A 180 -13.96 -15.96 8.44
CA ALA A 180 -15.26 -16.59 8.20
C ALA A 180 -15.69 -17.51 9.36
N ARG A 181 -14.77 -18.31 9.93
CA ARG A 181 -15.05 -19.20 11.07
C ARG A 181 -15.37 -18.47 12.37
N GLN A 182 -14.92 -17.22 12.53
CA GLN A 182 -15.19 -16.42 13.74
C GLN A 182 -16.63 -15.89 13.84
N GLY A 183 -17.53 -16.32 12.95
CA GLY A 183 -18.93 -15.89 12.94
C GLY A 183 -19.15 -14.50 12.35
N ASN A 184 -18.13 -13.95 11.69
CA ASN A 184 -18.27 -12.73 10.91
C ASN A 184 -19.10 -13.04 9.66
N SER A 185 -19.98 -12.11 9.30
CA SER A 185 -20.61 -12.09 7.98
C SER A 185 -19.56 -12.05 6.87
N PRO A 186 -19.84 -12.65 5.71
CA PRO A 186 -19.01 -12.45 4.52
C PRO A 186 -18.92 -10.94 4.19
N PRO A 187 -17.84 -10.51 3.53
CA PRO A 187 -17.74 -9.14 3.06
C PRO A 187 -18.90 -8.84 2.11
N ALA A 188 -19.46 -7.64 2.23
CA ALA A 188 -20.55 -7.18 1.37
C ALA A 188 -20.05 -6.90 -0.06
N LEU A 189 -18.80 -6.45 -0.17
CA LEU A 189 -18.11 -6.17 -1.42
C LEU A 189 -16.64 -6.58 -1.28
N ILE A 190 -16.11 -7.18 -2.35
CA ILE A 190 -14.68 -7.46 -2.47
C ILE A 190 -14.14 -6.67 -3.66
N THR A 191 -13.13 -5.85 -3.43
CA THR A 191 -12.40 -5.14 -4.49
C THR A 191 -11.02 -5.77 -4.68
N ILE A 192 -10.60 -5.93 -5.94
CA ILE A 192 -9.27 -6.43 -6.29
C ILE A 192 -8.59 -5.36 -7.15
N ALA A 193 -7.57 -4.72 -6.61
CA ALA A 193 -6.80 -3.70 -7.31
C ALA A 193 -5.67 -4.37 -8.12
N ARG A 194 -5.66 -4.09 -9.43
CA ARG A 194 -4.70 -4.61 -10.40
C ARG A 194 -3.78 -3.48 -10.87
N SER A 195 -2.63 -3.29 -10.21
CA SER A 195 -1.68 -2.21 -10.53
C SER A 195 -0.75 -2.56 -11.71
N ALA A 196 -1.32 -3.12 -12.77
CA ALA A 196 -0.56 -3.58 -13.93
C ALA A 196 0.02 -2.43 -14.75
N GLU A 197 -0.69 -1.30 -14.82
CA GLU A 197 -0.27 -0.11 -15.57
C GLU A 197 0.87 0.65 -14.88
N ASP A 198 0.90 0.63 -13.55
CA ASP A 198 1.90 1.35 -12.75
C ASP A 198 3.22 0.56 -12.56
N GLY A 199 3.32 -0.64 -13.13
CA GLY A 199 4.53 -1.45 -13.16
C GLY A 199 4.85 -2.24 -11.87
N TYR A 200 4.00 -2.15 -10.85
CA TYR A 200 4.18 -2.88 -9.58
C TYR A 200 3.94 -4.39 -9.75
N CYS A 201 2.90 -4.78 -10.49
CA CYS A 201 2.55 -6.18 -10.80
C CYS A 201 2.36 -6.37 -12.32
N PRO A 202 3.33 -6.94 -13.06
CA PRO A 202 3.23 -7.17 -14.49
C PRO A 202 1.95 -7.92 -14.86
N ALA A 203 1.34 -7.55 -15.99
CA ALA A 203 0.04 -8.06 -16.42
C ALA A 203 -0.08 -9.60 -16.37
N GLU A 204 0.94 -10.33 -16.83
CA GLU A 204 0.96 -11.81 -16.80
C GLU A 204 0.91 -12.38 -15.36
N GLN A 205 1.58 -11.71 -14.41
CA GLN A 205 1.53 -12.13 -13.01
C GLN A 205 0.19 -11.76 -12.38
N ALA A 206 -0.32 -10.58 -12.69
CA ALA A 206 -1.61 -10.10 -12.23
C ALA A 206 -2.77 -11.01 -12.69
N ASP A 207 -2.76 -11.47 -13.94
CA ASP A 207 -3.82 -12.35 -14.48
C ASP A 207 -3.88 -13.67 -13.72
N TRP A 208 -2.72 -14.28 -13.49
CA TRP A 208 -2.65 -15.51 -12.72
C TRP A 208 -3.03 -15.29 -11.26
N LEU A 209 -2.50 -14.26 -10.60
CA LEU A 209 -2.83 -13.94 -9.20
C LEU A 209 -4.32 -13.69 -9.03
N GLN A 210 -4.95 -12.94 -9.94
CA GLN A 210 -6.38 -12.69 -9.95
C GLN A 210 -7.17 -13.99 -10.07
N ALA A 211 -6.80 -14.87 -11.00
CA ALA A 211 -7.47 -16.15 -11.20
C ALA A 211 -7.39 -17.05 -9.94
N GLU A 212 -6.22 -17.17 -9.34
CA GLU A 212 -6.02 -17.95 -8.11
C GLU A 212 -6.78 -17.34 -6.93
N LEU A 213 -6.73 -16.02 -6.77
CA LEU A 213 -7.42 -15.32 -5.69
C LEU A 213 -8.94 -15.46 -5.83
N LEU A 214 -9.50 -15.37 -7.05
CA LEU A 214 -10.92 -15.63 -7.29
C LEU A 214 -11.32 -17.05 -6.93
N GLN A 215 -10.48 -18.05 -7.17
CA GLN A 215 -10.74 -19.43 -6.73
C GLN A 215 -10.75 -19.53 -5.20
N ILE A 216 -9.80 -18.89 -4.52
CA ILE A 216 -9.76 -18.82 -3.05
C ILE A 216 -11.03 -18.18 -2.50
N LEU A 217 -11.41 -17.00 -3.01
CA LEU A 217 -12.59 -16.28 -2.54
C LEU A 217 -13.88 -17.09 -2.75
N LYS A 218 -14.01 -17.77 -3.90
CA LYS A 218 -15.14 -18.68 -4.15
C LYS A 218 -15.15 -19.88 -3.20
N GLY A 219 -13.97 -20.42 -2.88
CA GLY A 219 -13.83 -21.51 -1.92
C GLY A 219 -14.23 -21.11 -0.49
N VAL A 220 -13.93 -19.87 -0.08
CA VAL A 220 -14.22 -19.38 1.28
C VAL A 220 -15.66 -18.87 1.42
N TYR A 221 -16.15 -18.10 0.45
CA TYR A 221 -17.42 -17.38 0.56
C TYR A 221 -18.54 -17.95 -0.33
N GLY A 222 -18.26 -18.92 -1.19
CA GLY A 222 -19.23 -19.55 -2.08
C GLY A 222 -19.37 -18.82 -3.42
N ALA A 223 -20.60 -18.80 -3.96
CA ALA A 223 -20.86 -18.15 -5.25
C ALA A 223 -20.63 -16.64 -5.16
N LEU A 224 -19.85 -16.11 -6.10
CA LEU A 224 -19.55 -14.68 -6.22
C LEU A 224 -20.07 -14.17 -7.56
N ASP A 225 -20.73 -13.02 -7.54
CA ASP A 225 -20.96 -12.23 -8.74
C ASP A 225 -19.69 -11.40 -9.01
N VAL A 226 -19.10 -11.54 -10.21
CA VAL A 226 -17.79 -10.99 -10.54
C VAL A 226 -17.93 -10.06 -11.73
N GLU A 227 -17.68 -8.78 -11.51
CA GLU A 227 -17.60 -7.76 -12.55
C GLU A 227 -16.13 -7.37 -12.77
N LEU A 228 -15.66 -7.47 -14.02
CA LEU A 228 -14.31 -7.08 -14.41
C LEU A 228 -14.34 -5.70 -15.05
N TYR A 229 -13.67 -4.74 -14.41
CA TYR A 229 -13.49 -3.39 -14.95
C TYR A 229 -12.18 -3.33 -15.72
N ASN A 230 -12.25 -3.44 -17.05
CA ASN A 230 -11.13 -3.10 -17.91
C ASN A 230 -11.20 -1.60 -18.22
N ASN A 231 -10.27 -0.81 -17.68
CA ASN A 231 -10.05 0.57 -18.11
C ASN A 231 -9.30 0.60 -19.46
N GLU A 232 -9.76 -0.17 -20.45
CA GLU A 232 -9.39 0.11 -21.84
C GLU A 232 -10.14 1.37 -22.25
N LEU A 233 -9.55 2.53 -21.93
CA LEU A 233 -9.89 3.80 -22.57
C LEU A 233 -9.65 3.60 -24.07
N SER A 234 -10.76 3.39 -24.79
CA SER A 234 -10.85 3.44 -26.25
C SER A 234 -10.89 4.88 -26.73
#